data_AF-G5RZ01-F1
#
_entry.id   AF-G5RZ01-F1
#
_cell.length_a   1.000
_cell.length_b   1.000
_cell.length_c   1.000
_cell.angle_alpha   90.00
_cell.angle_beta   90.00
_cell.angle_gamma   90.00
#
_symmetry.space_group_name_H-M   'P 1'
#
loop_
_entity.id
_entity.type
_entity.pdbx_description
1 polymer ?
#
loop_
_entity_poly.entity_id
_entity_poly.type
_entity_poly.pdbx_seq_one_letter_code
_entity_poly.pdbx_strand_id
1 'polypeptide(L)'
;MNMSSVKKIGLFACTGVVAGNMMGSGIALLPANLASIGGIAIWGWVISIIGAMSLAYVYARLATKNPQQGGPIAYAGEISPAFGFQTGVLYYHANWIGNLAIGITAVSYLSTFFPALNNPIPAGIACIAIVWLFTFINMLGGAWVSRLTTIGLFLVLIPVVLTAVAGWHWFDIATYHANWNTSTTTDSHAIVKSILLCLWAFVGVESAAVSTGMVKNPKRTVPLATMLGTALAGIIYIAATQVIAGMFPASVMASSGAP
;
A
#
# COMPACT_ATOMS: atom_id res chain seq x y z
N MET A 1 27.31 -19.76 22.04
CA MET A 1 26.95 -19.20 20.71
C MET A 1 26.62 -17.74 20.90
N ASN A 2 27.44 -16.83 20.36
CA ASN A 2 27.16 -15.39 20.38
C ASN A 2 25.85 -15.13 19.64
N MET A 3 24.82 -14.65 20.36
CA MET A 3 23.66 -14.06 19.73
C MET A 3 24.15 -12.84 18.94
N SER A 4 24.40 -13.02 17.65
CA SER A 4 24.61 -11.91 16.73
C SER A 4 23.47 -10.94 16.96
N SER A 5 23.76 -9.74 17.46
CA SER A 5 22.77 -8.71 17.73
C SER A 5 21.95 -8.50 16.45
N VAL A 6 20.71 -9.00 16.41
CA VAL A 6 19.82 -8.81 15.27
C VAL A 6 19.75 -7.31 15.03
N LYS A 7 20.21 -6.86 13.87
CA LYS A 7 20.24 -5.42 13.52
C LYS A 7 18.81 -4.90 13.60
N LYS A 8 18.52 -4.11 14.63
CA LYS A 8 17.20 -3.50 14.81
C LYS A 8 16.98 -2.40 13.76
N ILE A 9 15.75 -2.32 13.25
CA ILE A 9 15.33 -1.40 12.20
C ILE A 9 15.27 0.03 12.77
N GLY A 10 15.98 0.97 12.14
CA GLY A 10 15.96 2.39 12.51
C GLY A 10 14.74 3.15 11.95
N LEU A 11 14.57 4.42 12.33
CA LEU A 11 13.40 5.22 11.95
C LEU A 11 13.17 5.29 10.43
N PHE A 12 14.19 5.66 9.66
CA PHE A 12 14.06 5.79 8.21
C PHE A 12 13.60 4.49 7.54
N ALA A 13 14.24 3.37 7.88
CA ALA A 13 13.87 2.07 7.36
C ALA A 13 12.47 1.64 7.83
N CYS A 14 12.09 1.95 9.06
CA CYS A 14 10.76 1.65 9.59
C CYS A 14 9.66 2.48 8.88
N THR A 15 9.90 3.77 8.65
CA THR A 15 9.03 4.63 7.84
C THR A 15 8.89 4.10 6.42
N GLY A 16 10.00 3.69 5.80
CA GLY A 16 10.00 3.07 4.47
C GLY A 16 9.22 1.76 4.41
N VAL A 17 9.30 0.92 5.45
CA VAL A 17 8.50 -0.32 5.54
C VAL A 17 7.01 0.00 5.66
N VAL A 18 6.63 0.95 6.51
CA VAL A 18 5.22 1.36 6.64
C VAL A 18 4.70 1.91 5.33
N ALA A 19 5.39 2.89 4.75
CA ALA A 19 5.01 3.48 3.47
C ALA A 19 4.98 2.43 2.35
N GLY A 20 5.97 1.54 2.28
CA GLY A 20 6.07 0.47 1.30
C GLY A 20 4.94 -0.54 1.38
N ASN A 21 4.54 -0.94 2.59
CA ASN A 21 3.43 -1.86 2.78
C ASN A 21 2.09 -1.23 2.36
N MET A 22 1.90 0.08 2.58
CA MET A 22 0.73 0.81 2.09
C MET A 22 0.77 1.01 0.56
N MET A 23 1.94 1.34 0.00
CA MET A 23 2.09 1.58 -1.44
C MET A 23 1.93 0.32 -2.28
N GLY A 24 2.54 -0.79 -1.84
CA GLY A 24 2.33 -2.17 -2.30
C GLY A 24 1.85 -2.34 -3.74
N SER A 25 0.79 -3.12 -3.92
CA SER A 25 0.08 -3.24 -5.20
C SER A 25 -0.87 -2.07 -5.47
N GLY A 26 -1.17 -1.25 -4.47
CA GLY A 26 -2.14 -0.18 -4.63
C GLY A 26 -1.70 0.90 -5.58
N ILE A 27 -0.41 1.25 -5.55
CA ILE A 27 0.12 2.26 -6.45
C ILE A 27 0.07 1.87 -7.92
N ALA A 28 0.00 0.57 -8.19
CA ALA A 28 -0.17 0.04 -9.54
C ALA A 28 -1.60 0.16 -10.05
N LEU A 29 -2.56 -0.32 -9.26
CA LEU A 29 -3.93 -0.50 -9.74
C LEU A 29 -4.81 0.73 -9.51
N LEU A 30 -4.44 1.60 -8.58
CA LEU A 30 -5.27 2.75 -8.24
C LEU A 30 -5.43 3.76 -9.37
N PRO A 31 -4.41 4.11 -10.18
CA PRO A 31 -4.63 4.99 -11.33
C PRO A 31 -5.69 4.45 -12.30
N ALA A 32 -5.60 3.17 -12.68
CA ALA A 32 -6.56 2.51 -13.57
C ALA A 32 -7.97 2.44 -12.95
N ASN A 33 -8.07 2.03 -11.68
CA ASN A 33 -9.35 1.92 -10.99
C ASN A 33 -10.02 3.29 -10.78
N LEU A 34 -9.24 4.30 -10.40
CA LEU A 34 -9.72 5.67 -10.18
C LEU A 34 -10.03 6.39 -11.49
N ALA A 35 -9.45 5.99 -12.63
CA ALA A 35 -9.78 6.56 -13.93
C ALA A 35 -11.25 6.37 -14.32
N SER A 36 -11.92 5.32 -13.81
CA SER A 36 -13.37 5.11 -13.95
C SER A 36 -14.23 6.05 -13.11
N ILE A 37 -13.62 6.78 -12.18
CA ILE A 37 -14.27 7.78 -11.32
C ILE A 37 -13.90 9.19 -11.78
N GLY A 38 -12.62 9.41 -12.08
CA GLY A 38 -12.06 10.68 -12.54
C GLY A 38 -11.24 11.41 -11.48
N GLY A 39 -10.73 12.59 -11.85
CA GLY A 39 -9.93 13.47 -11.00
C GLY A 39 -10.64 13.90 -9.71
N ILE A 40 -11.97 13.86 -9.68
CA ILE A 40 -12.80 14.12 -8.49
C ILE A 40 -12.46 13.19 -7.30
N ALA A 41 -11.80 12.07 -7.57
CA ALA A 41 -11.23 11.19 -6.55
C ALA A 41 -10.25 11.88 -5.60
N ILE A 42 -9.74 13.09 -5.92
CA ILE A 42 -8.95 13.90 -4.99
C ILE A 42 -9.66 14.12 -3.65
N TRP A 43 -10.99 14.29 -3.66
CA TRP A 43 -11.77 14.45 -2.43
C TRP A 43 -11.86 13.14 -1.65
N GLY A 44 -11.99 12.00 -2.35
CA GLY A 44 -11.90 10.69 -1.73
C GLY A 44 -10.55 10.47 -1.06
N TRP A 45 -9.46 10.85 -1.74
CA TRP A 45 -8.12 10.81 -1.17
C TRP A 45 -7.97 11.68 0.08
N VAL A 46 -8.46 12.93 0.05
CA VAL A 46 -8.40 13.85 1.21
C VAL A 46 -9.16 13.28 2.41
N ILE A 47 -10.34 12.71 2.18
CA ILE A 47 -11.11 12.07 3.26
C ILE A 47 -10.37 10.83 3.78
N SER A 48 -9.86 9.99 2.88
CA SER A 48 -9.16 8.76 3.24
C SER A 48 -7.84 9.01 3.98
N ILE A 49 -7.05 10.02 3.57
CA ILE A 49 -5.80 10.36 4.27
C ILE A 49 -6.08 10.92 5.67
N ILE A 50 -7.14 11.70 5.86
CA ILE A 50 -7.54 12.18 7.20
C ILE A 50 -7.93 11.00 8.10
N GLY A 51 -8.72 10.07 7.58
CA GLY A 51 -9.08 8.84 8.29
C GLY A 51 -7.85 7.98 8.62
N ALA A 52 -6.97 7.76 7.64
CA ALA A 52 -5.75 6.98 7.81
C ALA A 52 -4.79 7.62 8.81
N MET A 53 -4.61 8.94 8.78
CA MET A 53 -3.80 9.67 9.75
C MET A 53 -4.37 9.62 11.16
N SER A 54 -5.71 9.63 11.29
CA SER A 54 -6.39 9.45 12.58
C SER A 54 -6.12 8.04 13.14
N LEU A 55 -6.19 7.01 12.31
CA LEU A 55 -5.86 5.63 12.69
C LEU A 55 -4.37 5.45 12.99
N ALA A 56 -3.49 6.07 12.20
CA ALA A 56 -2.05 6.12 12.43
C ALA A 56 -1.74 6.74 13.80
N TYR A 57 -2.45 7.80 14.19
CA TYR A 57 -2.31 8.44 15.49
C TYR A 57 -2.74 7.51 16.64
N VAL A 58 -3.82 6.74 16.47
CA VAL A 58 -4.24 5.72 17.44
C VAL A 58 -3.13 4.69 17.66
N TYR A 59 -2.58 4.11 16.59
CA TYR A 59 -1.46 3.16 16.69
C TYR A 59 -0.21 3.79 17.29
N ALA A 60 0.09 5.04 16.94
CA ALA A 60 1.21 5.78 17.49
C ALA A 60 1.08 5.98 19.01
N ARG A 61 -0.12 6.34 19.50
CA ARG A 61 -0.39 6.48 20.94
C ARG A 61 -0.34 5.15 21.66
N LEU A 62 -0.92 4.09 21.08
CA LEU A 62 -0.87 2.75 21.64
C LEU A 62 0.58 2.23 21.73
N ALA A 63 1.38 2.37 20.67
CA ALA A 63 2.79 1.98 20.68
C ALA A 63 3.65 2.76 21.68
N THR A 64 3.28 4.01 21.97
CA THR A 64 3.96 4.82 23.00
C THR A 64 3.63 4.33 24.41
N LYS A 65 2.35 4.05 24.68
CA LYS A 65 1.85 3.63 26.00
C LYS A 65 2.20 2.17 26.30
N ASN A 66 2.03 1.30 25.31
CA ASN A 66 2.22 -0.14 25.38
C ASN A 66 2.93 -0.66 24.12
N PRO A 67 4.28 -0.66 24.10
CA PRO A 67 5.09 -1.13 22.97
C PRO A 67 5.16 -2.67 22.93
N GLN A 68 4.00 -3.33 22.89
CA GLN A 68 3.91 -4.78 22.75
C GLN A 68 4.02 -5.23 21.29
N GLN A 69 4.42 -6.48 21.10
CA GLN A 69 4.53 -7.11 19.78
C GLN A 69 3.17 -7.70 19.36
N GLY A 70 2.86 -7.69 18.06
CA GLY A 70 1.63 -8.27 17.52
C GLY A 70 0.56 -7.25 17.11
N GLY A 71 0.84 -5.94 17.29
CA GLY A 71 0.01 -4.85 16.79
C GLY A 71 -1.47 -4.99 17.19
N PRO A 72 -2.42 -4.96 16.24
CA PRO A 72 -3.85 -4.98 16.56
C PRO A 72 -4.29 -6.21 17.37
N ILE A 73 -3.69 -7.38 17.11
CA ILE A 73 -4.02 -8.63 17.80
C ILE A 73 -3.68 -8.52 19.29
N ALA A 74 -2.50 -7.98 19.59
CA ALA A 74 -2.04 -7.81 20.96
C ALA A 74 -2.88 -6.77 21.70
N TYR A 75 -3.18 -5.63 21.07
CA TYR A 75 -4.03 -4.61 21.68
C TYR A 75 -5.45 -5.11 21.96
N ALA A 76 -6.06 -5.87 21.05
CA ALA A 76 -7.37 -6.46 21.27
C ALA A 76 -7.36 -7.57 22.33
N GLY A 77 -6.27 -8.35 22.39
CA GLY A 77 -6.09 -9.43 23.36
C GLY A 77 -6.03 -8.96 24.80
N GLU A 78 -5.58 -7.72 25.05
CA GLU A 78 -5.59 -7.13 26.40
C GLU A 78 -7.00 -6.86 26.93
N ILE A 79 -7.97 -6.66 26.04
CA ILE A 79 -9.38 -6.47 26.43
C ILE A 79 -9.98 -7.84 26.81
N SER A 80 -9.76 -8.84 25.96
CA SER A 80 -10.18 -10.23 26.20
C SER A 80 -9.47 -11.18 25.23
N PRO A 81 -9.14 -12.42 25.64
CA PRO A 81 -8.66 -13.45 24.74
C PRO A 81 -9.55 -13.68 23.52
N ALA A 82 -10.87 -13.52 23.66
CA ALA A 82 -11.82 -13.67 22.56
C ALA A 82 -11.63 -12.60 21.47
N PHE A 83 -11.39 -11.33 21.86
CA PHE A 83 -11.13 -10.25 20.91
C PHE A 83 -9.74 -10.35 20.28
N GLY A 84 -8.75 -10.83 21.03
CA GLY A 84 -7.44 -11.19 20.48
C GLY A 84 -7.55 -12.27 19.40
N PHE A 85 -8.29 -13.35 19.67
CA PHE A 85 -8.54 -14.42 18.71
C PHE A 85 -9.29 -13.93 17.47
N GLN A 86 -10.39 -13.20 17.65
CA GLN A 86 -11.17 -12.64 16.53
C GLN A 86 -10.31 -11.74 15.65
N THR A 87 -9.53 -10.83 16.25
CA THR A 87 -8.63 -9.94 15.52
C THR A 87 -7.55 -10.73 14.80
N GLY A 88 -7.00 -11.78 15.43
CA GLY A 88 -6.03 -12.67 14.81
C GLY A 88 -6.56 -13.38 13.57
N VAL A 89 -7.77 -13.95 13.65
CA VAL A 89 -8.42 -14.61 12.51
C VAL A 89 -8.66 -13.62 11.38
N LEU A 90 -9.23 -12.44 11.67
CA LEU A 90 -9.50 -11.42 10.67
C LEU A 90 -8.22 -10.88 10.03
N TYR A 91 -7.20 -10.60 10.83
CA TYR A 91 -5.91 -10.09 10.36
C TYR A 91 -5.20 -11.13 9.48
N TYR A 92 -5.18 -12.40 9.91
CA TYR A 92 -4.61 -13.48 9.10
C TYR A 92 -5.31 -13.56 7.74
N HIS A 93 -6.64 -13.53 7.71
CA HIS A 93 -7.40 -13.60 6.46
C HIS A 93 -7.17 -12.41 5.54
N ALA A 94 -7.16 -11.20 6.10
CA ALA A 94 -6.86 -9.99 5.35
C ALA A 94 -5.47 -10.06 4.69
N ASN A 95 -4.46 -10.57 5.39
CA ASN A 95 -3.08 -10.64 4.88
C ASN A 95 -2.94 -11.64 3.72
N TRP A 96 -3.45 -12.87 3.84
CA TRP A 96 -3.28 -13.85 2.76
C TRP A 96 -4.11 -13.50 1.51
N ILE A 97 -5.30 -12.91 1.68
CA ILE A 97 -6.09 -12.35 0.57
C ILE A 97 -5.34 -11.18 -0.07
N GLY A 98 -4.74 -10.30 0.73
CA GLY A 98 -3.89 -9.21 0.25
C GLY A 98 -2.71 -9.70 -0.60
N ASN A 99 -2.05 -10.78 -0.16
CA ASN A 99 -0.96 -11.40 -0.92
C ASN A 99 -1.40 -11.92 -2.30
N LEU A 100 -2.64 -12.44 -2.42
CA LEU A 100 -3.19 -12.83 -3.71
C LEU A 100 -3.37 -11.62 -4.64
N ALA A 101 -3.88 -10.49 -4.13
CA ALA A 101 -4.01 -9.26 -4.90
C ALA A 101 -2.64 -8.75 -5.39
N ILE A 102 -1.60 -8.84 -4.56
CA ILE A 102 -0.22 -8.51 -4.96
C ILE A 102 0.27 -9.44 -6.08
N GLY A 103 0.03 -10.75 -5.96
CA GLY A 103 0.40 -11.73 -7.00
C GLY A 103 -0.29 -11.47 -8.33
N ILE A 104 -1.60 -11.20 -8.31
CA ILE A 104 -2.39 -10.83 -9.51
C ILE A 104 -1.82 -9.56 -10.14
N THR A 105 -1.50 -8.55 -9.33
CA THR A 105 -0.90 -7.29 -9.80
C THR A 105 0.43 -7.55 -10.50
N ALA A 106 1.30 -8.38 -9.92
CA ALA A 106 2.59 -8.73 -10.52
C ALA A 106 2.42 -9.44 -11.88
N VAL A 107 1.47 -10.37 -12.00
CA VAL A 107 1.15 -11.02 -13.28
C VAL A 107 0.58 -10.05 -14.30
N SER A 108 -0.27 -9.10 -13.87
CA SER A 108 -0.82 -8.04 -14.71
C SER A 108 0.31 -7.20 -15.35
N TYR A 109 1.33 -6.83 -14.57
CA TYR A 109 2.52 -6.16 -15.12
C TYR A 109 3.31 -7.03 -16.09
N LEU A 110 3.49 -8.31 -15.78
CA LEU A 110 4.21 -9.22 -16.67
C LEU A 110 3.46 -9.46 -17.99
N SER A 111 2.13 -9.34 -18.01
CA SER A 111 1.34 -9.57 -19.23
C SER A 111 1.60 -8.51 -20.32
N THR A 112 2.09 -7.33 -19.94
CA THR A 112 2.58 -6.31 -20.88
C THR A 112 3.77 -6.82 -21.72
N PHE A 113 4.63 -7.67 -21.14
CA PHE A 113 5.80 -8.24 -21.82
C PHE A 113 5.54 -9.65 -22.37
N PHE A 114 4.65 -10.40 -21.72
CA PHE A 114 4.32 -11.78 -22.05
C PHE A 114 2.81 -11.90 -22.32
N PRO A 115 2.36 -11.69 -23.57
CA PRO A 115 0.93 -11.65 -23.90
C PRO A 115 0.15 -12.92 -23.53
N ALA A 116 0.82 -14.07 -23.42
CA ALA A 116 0.23 -15.32 -22.96
C ALA A 116 -0.41 -15.22 -21.57
N LEU A 117 0.08 -14.32 -20.71
CA LEU A 117 -0.43 -14.06 -19.36
C LEU A 117 -1.76 -13.27 -19.36
N ASN A 118 -2.25 -12.81 -20.50
CA ASN A 118 -3.62 -12.27 -20.59
C ASN A 118 -4.69 -13.38 -20.59
N ASN A 119 -4.30 -14.64 -20.73
CA ASN A 119 -5.20 -15.78 -20.59
C ASN A 119 -5.30 -16.21 -19.11
N PRO A 120 -6.51 -16.48 -18.57
CA PRO A 120 -6.71 -16.77 -17.15
C PRO A 120 -5.90 -17.96 -16.62
N ILE A 121 -5.74 -19.03 -17.42
CA ILE A 121 -5.04 -20.25 -16.98
C ILE A 121 -3.52 -19.99 -16.84
N PRO A 122 -2.80 -19.50 -17.88
CA PRO A 122 -1.40 -19.09 -17.73
C PRO A 122 -1.18 -18.04 -16.62
N ALA A 123 -2.07 -17.05 -16.50
CA ALA A 123 -2.00 -16.03 -15.46
C ALA A 123 -2.08 -16.63 -14.06
N GLY A 124 -3.03 -17.56 -13.84
CA GLY A 124 -3.20 -18.26 -12.56
C GLY A 124 -1.98 -19.10 -12.20
N ILE A 125 -1.43 -19.84 -13.16
CA ILE A 125 -0.20 -20.63 -12.95
C ILE A 125 0.99 -19.71 -12.60
N ALA A 126 1.16 -18.61 -13.32
CA ALA A 126 2.21 -17.63 -13.03
C ALA A 126 2.05 -17.00 -11.64
N CYS A 127 0.82 -16.66 -11.24
CA CYS A 127 0.53 -16.12 -9.91
C CYS A 127 0.91 -17.13 -8.81
N ILE A 128 0.50 -18.40 -8.95
CA ILE A 128 0.87 -19.48 -8.03
C ILE A 128 2.39 -19.63 -7.94
N ALA A 129 3.08 -19.61 -9.08
CA ALA A 129 4.54 -19.72 -9.12
C ALA A 129 5.22 -18.55 -8.40
N ILE A 130 4.75 -17.31 -8.57
CA ILE A 130 5.26 -16.12 -7.87
C ILE A 130 5.04 -16.25 -6.37
N VAL A 131 3.85 -16.67 -5.91
CA VAL A 131 3.57 -16.86 -4.48
C VAL A 131 4.52 -17.89 -3.87
N TRP A 132 4.72 -19.04 -4.53
CA TRP A 132 5.65 -20.06 -4.04
C TRP A 132 7.10 -19.58 -4.05
N LEU A 133 7.54 -18.86 -5.08
CA LEU A 133 8.87 -18.26 -5.14
C LEU A 133 9.13 -17.37 -3.92
N PHE A 134 8.22 -16.43 -3.62
CA PHE A 134 8.36 -15.56 -2.46
C PHE A 134 8.20 -16.30 -1.12
N THR A 135 7.43 -17.38 -1.10
CA THR A 135 7.34 -18.29 0.07
C THR A 135 8.69 -18.96 0.33
N PHE A 136 9.35 -19.53 -0.68
CA PHE A 136 10.68 -20.13 -0.51
C PHE A 136 11.73 -19.09 -0.11
N ILE A 137 11.68 -17.90 -0.69
CA ILE A 137 12.54 -16.78 -0.28
C ILE A 137 12.30 -16.42 1.20
N ASN A 138 11.04 -16.41 1.66
CA ASN A 138 10.72 -16.15 3.06
C ASN A 138 11.33 -17.22 3.98
N MET A 139 11.36 -18.47 3.55
CA MET A 139 12.01 -19.58 4.27
C MET A 139 13.54 -19.45 4.35
N LEU A 140 14.19 -18.69 3.45
CA LEU A 140 15.63 -18.37 3.55
C LEU A 140 15.97 -17.41 4.70
N GLY A 141 14.94 -16.86 5.36
CA GLY A 141 15.08 -16.08 6.59
C GLY A 141 14.96 -14.56 6.41
N GLY A 142 14.80 -13.86 7.53
CA GLY A 142 14.45 -12.43 7.57
C GLY A 142 15.46 -11.48 6.92
N ALA A 143 16.73 -11.88 6.78
CA ALA A 143 17.75 -11.08 6.10
C ALA A 143 17.48 -10.97 4.58
N TRP A 144 17.06 -12.07 3.95
CA TRP A 144 16.68 -12.08 2.53
C TRP A 144 15.41 -11.26 2.29
N VAL A 145 14.41 -11.46 3.16
CA VAL A 145 13.16 -10.68 3.13
C VAL A 145 13.46 -9.18 3.22
N SER A 146 14.24 -8.76 4.23
CA SER A 146 14.57 -7.35 4.41
C SER A 146 15.30 -6.74 3.21
N ARG A 147 16.23 -7.47 2.59
CA ARG A 147 16.93 -7.00 1.37
C ARG A 147 15.97 -6.81 0.21
N LEU A 148 15.14 -7.80 -0.08
CA LEU A 148 14.19 -7.74 -1.19
C LEU A 148 13.11 -6.68 -0.98
N THR A 149 12.59 -6.55 0.24
CA THR A 149 11.65 -5.47 0.57
C THR A 149 12.29 -4.09 0.38
N THR A 150 13.55 -3.92 0.78
CA THR A 150 14.26 -2.64 0.60
C THR A 150 14.46 -2.33 -0.88
N ILE A 151 14.92 -3.30 -1.67
CA ILE A 151 15.11 -3.14 -3.13
C ILE A 151 13.77 -2.85 -3.80
N GLY A 152 12.73 -3.64 -3.49
CA GLY A 152 11.38 -3.48 -4.03
C GLY A 152 10.80 -2.10 -3.70
N LEU A 153 10.97 -1.61 -2.47
CA LEU A 153 10.55 -0.27 -2.07
C LEU A 153 11.17 0.81 -2.97
N PHE A 154 12.49 0.76 -3.19
CA PHE A 154 13.15 1.73 -4.06
C PHE A 154 12.68 1.60 -5.52
N LEU A 155 12.58 0.37 -6.04
CA LEU A 155 12.13 0.12 -7.42
C LEU A 155 10.69 0.62 -7.66
N VAL A 156 9.80 0.49 -6.68
CA VAL A 156 8.42 1.00 -6.77
C VAL A 156 8.39 2.53 -6.59
N LEU A 157 9.17 3.08 -5.67
CA LEU A 157 9.17 4.51 -5.41
C LEU A 157 9.74 5.35 -6.55
N ILE A 158 10.75 4.85 -7.29
CA ILE A 158 11.38 5.59 -8.40
C ILE A 158 10.34 6.05 -9.44
N PRO A 159 9.59 5.17 -10.13
CA PRO A 159 8.65 5.61 -11.16
C PRO A 159 7.55 6.48 -10.57
N VAL A 160 7.08 6.17 -9.37
CA VAL A 160 6.00 6.91 -8.70
C VAL A 160 6.41 8.33 -8.37
N VAL A 161 7.58 8.52 -7.76
CA VAL A 161 8.10 9.86 -7.41
C VAL A 161 8.45 10.62 -8.68
N LEU A 162 9.00 9.95 -9.70
CA LEU A 162 9.24 10.56 -11.00
C LEU A 162 7.93 11.05 -11.63
N THR A 163 6.87 10.25 -11.64
CA THR A 163 5.56 10.67 -12.14
C THR A 163 4.99 11.83 -11.31
N ALA A 164 5.06 11.75 -9.98
CA ALA A 164 4.55 12.80 -9.09
C ALA A 164 5.27 14.15 -9.23
N VAL A 165 6.54 14.17 -9.65
CA VAL A 165 7.37 15.38 -9.74
C VAL A 165 7.57 15.85 -11.19
N ALA A 166 7.96 14.95 -12.09
CA ALA A 166 8.25 15.28 -13.48
C ALA A 166 7.03 15.13 -14.39
N GLY A 167 6.01 14.36 -14.00
CA GLY A 167 4.80 14.15 -14.81
C GLY A 167 4.03 15.44 -15.10
N TRP A 168 4.18 16.47 -14.24
CA TRP A 168 3.65 17.81 -14.47
C TRP A 168 4.10 18.46 -15.79
N HIS A 169 5.25 18.03 -16.34
CA HIS A 169 5.71 18.52 -17.64
C HIS A 169 4.79 18.10 -18.81
N TRP A 170 4.11 16.96 -18.67
CA TRP A 170 3.14 16.43 -19.64
C TRP A 170 1.69 16.61 -19.17
N PHE A 171 1.47 17.34 -18.08
CA PHE A 171 0.14 17.59 -17.57
C PHE A 171 -0.59 18.59 -18.45
N ASP A 172 -1.76 18.21 -18.94
CA ASP A 172 -2.66 19.06 -19.68
C ASP A 172 -3.95 19.32 -18.89
N ILE A 173 -4.24 20.61 -18.68
CA ILE A 173 -5.40 21.02 -17.89
C ILE A 173 -6.72 20.65 -18.57
N ALA A 174 -6.77 20.66 -19.90
CA ALA A 174 -7.98 20.29 -20.64
C ALA A 174 -8.28 18.80 -20.48
N THR A 175 -7.26 17.96 -20.54
CA THR A 175 -7.33 16.52 -20.26
C THR A 175 -7.79 16.25 -18.83
N TYR A 176 -7.22 16.96 -17.85
CA TYR A 176 -7.64 16.83 -16.45
C TYR A 176 -9.11 17.21 -16.23
N HIS A 177 -9.57 18.30 -16.85
CA HIS A 177 -10.98 18.71 -16.80
C HIS A 177 -11.90 17.69 -17.48
N ALA A 178 -11.51 17.15 -18.64
CA ALA A 178 -12.27 16.10 -19.32
C ALA A 178 -12.37 14.83 -18.46
N ASN A 179 -11.33 14.56 -17.67
CA ASN A 179 -11.27 13.43 -16.74
C ASN A 179 -11.87 13.74 -15.35
N TRP A 180 -12.51 14.89 -15.12
CA TRP A 180 -12.88 15.29 -13.76
C TRP A 180 -13.87 14.33 -13.08
N ASN A 181 -15.01 14.02 -13.71
CA ASN A 181 -15.94 13.00 -13.24
C ASN A 181 -16.35 12.09 -14.42
N THR A 182 -15.77 10.90 -14.47
CA THR A 182 -15.99 9.90 -15.53
C THR A 182 -16.96 8.80 -15.10
N SER A 183 -17.44 8.85 -13.85
CA SER A 183 -18.28 7.80 -13.24
C SER A 183 -19.70 7.70 -13.79
N THR A 184 -20.13 8.64 -14.63
CA THR A 184 -21.53 8.82 -15.09
C THR A 184 -22.55 9.03 -13.96
N THR A 185 -22.09 9.26 -12.73
CA THR A 185 -22.92 9.52 -11.53
C THR A 185 -22.68 10.91 -10.96
N THR A 186 -23.48 11.32 -9.97
CA THR A 186 -23.28 12.61 -9.29
C THR A 186 -21.92 12.67 -8.60
N ASP A 187 -21.38 13.89 -8.51
CA ASP A 187 -20.10 14.16 -7.85
C ASP A 187 -20.02 13.56 -6.44
N SER A 188 -21.06 13.72 -5.63
CA SER A 188 -21.15 13.15 -4.29
C SER A 188 -20.99 11.62 -4.29
N HIS A 189 -21.62 10.94 -5.24
CA HIS A 189 -21.57 9.49 -5.34
C HIS A 189 -20.21 9.00 -5.86
N ALA A 190 -19.61 9.73 -6.80
CA ALA A 190 -18.26 9.49 -7.28
C ALA A 190 -17.22 9.60 -6.14
N ILE A 191 -17.34 10.66 -5.32
CA ILE A 191 -16.48 10.85 -4.15
C ILE A 191 -16.62 9.68 -3.18
N VAL A 192 -17.85 9.30 -2.81
CA VAL A 192 -18.09 8.16 -1.88
C VAL A 192 -17.51 6.85 -2.43
N LYS A 193 -17.68 6.58 -3.72
CA LYS A 193 -17.08 5.40 -4.38
C LYS A 193 -15.55 5.41 -4.31
N SER A 194 -14.92 6.57 -4.52
CA SER A 194 -13.46 6.68 -4.49
C SER A 194 -12.87 6.45 -3.11
N ILE A 195 -13.59 6.76 -2.02
CA ILE A 195 -13.10 6.57 -0.64
C ILE A 195 -12.71 5.11 -0.39
N LEU A 196 -13.53 4.14 -0.81
CA LEU A 196 -13.25 2.71 -0.59
C LEU A 196 -11.96 2.27 -1.29
N LEU A 197 -11.74 2.71 -2.52
CA LEU A 197 -10.51 2.44 -3.27
C LEU A 197 -9.30 3.10 -2.60
N CYS A 198 -9.45 4.36 -2.18
CA CYS A 198 -8.38 5.10 -1.52
C CYS A 198 -8.04 4.54 -0.12
N LEU A 199 -9.02 4.06 0.64
CA LEU A 199 -8.80 3.46 1.96
C LEU A 199 -7.98 2.18 1.88
N TRP A 200 -8.20 1.37 0.85
CA TRP A 200 -7.40 0.16 0.62
C TRP A 200 -5.91 0.50 0.44
N ALA A 201 -5.59 1.66 -0.13
CA ALA A 201 -4.22 2.16 -0.27
C ALA A 201 -3.50 2.44 1.06
N PHE A 202 -4.24 2.55 2.18
CA PHE A 202 -3.68 2.82 3.50
C PHE A 202 -3.65 1.58 4.41
N VAL A 203 -4.05 0.42 3.90
CA VAL A 203 -3.88 -0.87 4.61
C VAL A 203 -2.38 -1.13 4.79
N GLY A 204 -1.95 -1.47 6.01
CA GLY A 204 -0.54 -1.60 6.36
C GLY A 204 -0.02 -0.47 7.27
N VAL A 205 -0.84 0.51 7.64
CA VAL A 205 -0.53 1.52 8.68
C VAL A 205 -0.04 0.89 9.99
N GLU A 206 -0.53 -0.31 10.32
CA GLU A 206 -0.19 -1.07 11.51
C GLU A 206 1.15 -1.80 11.45
N SER A 207 1.82 -1.83 10.28
CA SER A 207 3.02 -2.64 10.02
C SER A 207 4.13 -2.44 11.04
N ALA A 208 4.38 -1.19 11.44
CA ALA A 208 5.40 -0.87 12.45
C ALA A 208 5.03 -1.41 13.84
N ALA A 209 3.74 -1.39 14.21
CA ALA A 209 3.26 -1.90 15.49
C ALA A 209 3.32 -3.44 15.55
N VAL A 210 3.04 -4.12 14.44
CA VAL A 210 3.18 -5.58 14.34
C VAL A 210 4.64 -5.99 14.50
N SER A 211 5.57 -5.22 13.91
CA SER A 211 7.01 -5.50 13.91
C SER A 211 7.80 -4.85 15.05
N THR A 212 7.14 -4.37 16.11
CA THR A 212 7.74 -3.64 17.24
C THR A 212 9.00 -4.33 17.81
N GLY A 213 9.02 -5.66 17.90
CA GLY A 213 10.15 -6.44 18.41
C GLY A 213 11.44 -6.30 17.60
N MET A 214 11.35 -5.93 16.32
CA MET A 214 12.48 -5.75 15.39
C MET A 214 12.95 -4.29 15.29
N VAL A 215 12.28 -3.35 15.95
CA VAL A 215 12.52 -1.91 15.80
C VAL A 215 13.48 -1.37 16.87
N LYS A 216 14.38 -0.47 16.48
CA LYS A 216 15.29 0.25 17.38
C LYS A 216 14.52 1.34 18.10
N ASN A 217 14.54 1.35 19.43
CA ASN A 217 13.78 2.28 20.28
C ASN A 217 12.27 2.37 19.89
N PRO A 218 11.49 1.29 20.09
CA PRO A 218 10.13 1.21 19.56
C PRO A 218 9.20 2.32 20.07
N LYS A 219 9.33 2.75 21.33
CA LYS A 219 8.53 3.83 21.93
C LYS A 219 8.64 5.17 21.18
N ARG A 220 9.76 5.41 20.49
CA ARG A 220 9.95 6.60 19.65
C ARG A 220 9.76 6.29 18.17
N THR A 221 10.33 5.18 17.71
CA THR A 221 10.42 4.88 16.28
C THR A 221 9.10 4.43 15.69
N VAL A 222 8.34 3.55 16.37
CA VAL A 222 7.06 3.05 15.84
C VAL A 222 6.05 4.20 15.65
N PRO A 223 5.81 5.08 16.64
CA PRO A 223 4.89 6.21 16.47
C PRO A 223 5.27 7.14 15.32
N LEU A 224 6.55 7.50 15.22
CA LEU A 224 7.04 8.39 14.17
C LEU A 224 6.99 7.71 12.79
N ALA A 225 7.39 6.45 12.70
CA ALA A 225 7.37 5.71 11.44
C ALA A 225 5.96 5.52 10.91
N THR A 226 4.99 5.21 11.78
CA THR A 226 3.58 5.11 11.41
C THR A 226 3.04 6.43 10.88
N MET A 227 3.20 7.53 11.62
CA MET A 227 2.69 8.84 11.19
C MET A 227 3.36 9.35 9.91
N LEU A 228 4.70 9.30 9.85
CA LEU A 228 5.45 9.78 8.69
C LEU A 228 5.21 8.89 7.46
N GLY A 229 5.14 7.57 7.65
CA GLY A 229 4.90 6.62 6.58
C GLY A 229 3.52 6.81 5.96
N THR A 230 2.49 7.02 6.79
CA THR A 230 1.11 7.26 6.32
C THR A 230 0.98 8.59 5.59
N ALA A 231 1.56 9.66 6.14
CA ALA A 231 1.57 10.96 5.48
C ALA A 231 2.31 10.90 4.14
N LEU A 232 3.50 10.28 4.11
CA LEU A 232 4.31 10.12 2.90
C LEU A 232 3.56 9.35 1.82
N ALA A 233 3.00 8.18 2.16
CA ALA A 233 2.24 7.37 1.22
C ALA A 233 1.05 8.15 0.65
N GLY A 234 0.26 8.81 1.51
CA GLY A 234 -0.92 9.58 1.08
C GLY A 234 -0.57 10.75 0.15
N ILE A 235 0.47 11.53 0.47
CA ILE A 235 0.91 12.64 -0.39
C ILE A 235 1.37 12.12 -1.75
N ILE A 236 2.17 11.06 -1.76
CA ILE A 236 2.66 10.45 -3.01
C ILE A 236 1.51 9.90 -3.84
N TYR A 237 0.55 9.22 -3.22
CA TYR A 237 -0.63 8.69 -3.90
C TYR A 237 -1.47 9.78 -4.56
N ILE A 238 -1.76 10.86 -3.83
CA ILE A 238 -2.50 12.00 -4.36
C ILE A 238 -1.72 12.60 -5.53
N ALA A 239 -0.45 12.94 -5.34
CA ALA A 239 0.35 13.56 -6.38
C ALA A 239 0.42 12.69 -7.64
N ALA A 240 0.78 11.41 -7.51
CA ALA A 240 0.91 10.50 -8.65
C ALA A 240 -0.42 10.32 -9.40
N THR A 241 -1.52 10.04 -8.68
CA THR A 241 -2.83 9.77 -9.32
C THR A 241 -3.41 11.02 -9.98
N GLN A 242 -3.25 12.21 -9.38
CA GLN A 242 -3.74 13.45 -9.96
C GLN A 242 -2.91 13.89 -11.17
N VAL A 243 -1.60 13.69 -11.13
CA VAL A 243 -0.74 13.96 -12.28
C VAL A 243 -1.08 13.04 -13.45
N ILE A 244 -1.20 11.73 -13.20
CA ILE A 244 -1.58 10.75 -14.22
C ILE A 244 -2.94 11.12 -14.85
N ALA A 245 -3.91 11.57 -14.03
CA ALA A 245 -5.22 12.01 -14.53
C ALA A 245 -5.19 13.22 -15.48
N GLY A 246 -4.12 14.03 -15.45
CA GLY A 246 -3.92 15.11 -16.42
C GLY A 246 -2.95 14.76 -17.55
N MET A 247 -2.26 13.62 -17.50
CA MET A 247 -1.34 13.18 -18.55
C MET A 247 -2.04 12.33 -19.63
N PHE A 248 -3.04 11.53 -19.24
CA PHE A 248 -3.68 10.56 -20.13
C PHE A 248 -5.21 10.64 -20.08
N PRO A 249 -5.92 10.36 -21.18
CA PRO A 249 -7.37 10.21 -21.16
C PRO A 249 -7.83 9.06 -20.24
N ALA A 250 -8.94 9.25 -19.53
CA ALA A 250 -9.47 8.25 -18.59
C ALA A 250 -9.74 6.87 -19.21
N SER A 251 -10.18 6.81 -20.46
CA SER A 251 -10.41 5.56 -21.17
C SER A 251 -9.12 4.74 -21.38
N VAL A 252 -7.99 5.41 -21.61
CA VAL A 252 -6.68 4.76 -21.77
C VAL A 252 -6.20 4.23 -20.42
N MET A 253 -6.30 5.04 -19.36
CA MET A 253 -5.90 4.62 -18.02
C MET A 253 -6.75 3.45 -17.50
N ALA A 254 -8.07 3.52 -17.67
CA ALA A 254 -9.00 2.49 -17.20
C ALA A 254 -8.88 1.15 -17.95
N SER A 255 -8.40 1.17 -19.19
CA SER A 255 -8.15 -0.05 -19.98
C SER A 255 -6.77 -0.66 -19.73
N SER A 256 -5.90 0.03 -18.98
CA SER A 256 -4.57 -0.46 -18.70
C SER A 256 -4.54 -1.38 -17.48
N GLY A 257 -3.89 -2.53 -17.62
CA GLY A 257 -3.59 -3.46 -16.51
C GLY A 257 -2.37 -3.03 -15.66
N ALA A 258 -1.69 -1.96 -16.07
CA ALA A 258 -0.52 -1.36 -15.43
C ALA A 258 -0.60 0.18 -15.57
N PRO A 259 -0.18 0.97 -14.57
CA PRO A 259 -0.23 2.44 -14.61
C PRO A 259 0.72 3.04 -15.64
#